data_AF-A0A250VFK8-F1
#
_entry.id   AF-A0A250VFK8-F1
#
_cell.length_a   1.000
_cell.length_b   1.000
_cell.length_c   1.000
_cell.angle_alpha   90.00
_cell.angle_beta   90.00
_cell.angle_gamma   90.00
#
_symmetry.space_group_name_H-M   'P 1'
#
loop_
_entity.id
_entity.type
_entity.pdbx_description
1 polymer ?
#
loop_
_entity_poly.entity_id
_entity_poly.type
_entity_poly.pdbx_seq_one_letter_code
_entity_poly.pdbx_strand_id
1 'polypeptide(L)'
;MSPMAQQWGTVVAALIGVGGAFGGIFLGRRQVTDQAAVEHGQWLRGQRQEAYVALLEAWDTGVKRFDERVENWEDEHYAAENFEGNGWEESEKSIYHRTHEIAETVQRAIERVELLGPKSVDDASVRLTDALGALKDAVRSKAGGEEWPDWTAYREATEKTDAARRGFLMASRETMRAAPRP
;
A
#
# COMPACT_ATOMS: atom_id res chain seq x y z
N MET A 1 47.83 -63.02 -8.00
CA MET A 1 47.02 -61.78 -7.93
C MET A 1 45.58 -62.20 -7.76
N SER A 2 45.05 -62.06 -6.55
CA SER A 2 43.84 -62.73 -6.11
C SER A 2 42.59 -61.99 -6.63
N PRO A 3 41.65 -62.68 -7.31
CA PRO A 3 40.42 -62.06 -7.88
C PRO A 3 39.50 -61.44 -6.82
N MET A 4 39.72 -61.73 -5.53
CA MET A 4 38.96 -61.14 -4.42
C MET A 4 39.16 -59.62 -4.28
N ALA A 5 40.30 -59.04 -4.63
CA ALA A 5 40.55 -57.60 -4.43
C ALA A 5 39.72 -56.70 -5.37
N GLN A 6 39.46 -57.15 -6.60
CA GLN A 6 38.61 -56.43 -7.57
C GLN A 6 37.12 -56.50 -7.20
N GLN A 7 36.70 -57.62 -6.61
CA GLN A 7 35.31 -57.82 -6.21
C GLN A 7 34.90 -56.93 -5.01
N TRP A 8 35.81 -56.67 -4.07
CA TRP A 8 35.58 -55.74 -2.95
C TRP A 8 35.60 -54.26 -3.36
N GLY A 9 36.49 -53.85 -4.28
CA GLY A 9 36.55 -52.47 -4.77
C GLY A 9 35.28 -52.02 -5.53
N THR A 10 34.62 -52.96 -6.19
CA THR A 10 33.40 -52.69 -6.98
C THR A 10 32.16 -52.52 -6.09
N VAL A 11 32.09 -53.25 -4.97
CA VAL A 11 30.98 -53.16 -4.00
C VAL A 11 31.01 -51.85 -3.21
N VAL A 12 32.20 -51.35 -2.85
CA VAL A 12 32.35 -50.07 -2.14
C VAL A 12 32.05 -48.88 -3.06
N ALA A 13 32.47 -48.93 -4.33
CA ALA A 13 32.15 -47.88 -5.31
C ALA A 13 30.65 -47.81 -5.63
N ALA A 14 29.96 -48.95 -5.70
CA ALA A 14 28.52 -49.01 -5.93
C ALA A 14 27.70 -48.47 -4.73
N LEU A 15 28.15 -48.70 -3.49
CA LEU A 15 27.49 -48.16 -2.29
C LEU A 15 27.65 -46.64 -2.13
N ILE A 16 28.79 -46.08 -2.53
CA ILE A 16 29.01 -44.62 -2.54
C ILE A 16 28.17 -43.94 -3.63
N GLY A 17 28.01 -44.58 -4.79
CA GLY A 17 27.18 -44.07 -5.89
C GLY A 17 25.68 -43.99 -5.56
N VAL A 18 25.15 -44.96 -4.79
CA VAL A 18 23.74 -44.98 -4.37
C VAL A 18 23.49 -44.02 -3.19
N GLY A 19 24.41 -43.94 -2.22
CA GLY A 19 24.31 -42.96 -1.10
C GLY A 19 24.40 -41.50 -1.56
N GLY A 20 25.26 -41.20 -2.54
CA GLY A 20 25.38 -39.88 -3.15
C GLY A 20 24.17 -39.47 -4.00
N ALA A 21 23.51 -40.42 -4.66
CA ALA A 21 22.30 -40.15 -5.46
C ALA A 21 21.09 -39.78 -4.59
N PHE A 22 20.88 -40.43 -3.44
CA PHE A 22 19.81 -40.06 -2.51
C PHE A 22 20.11 -38.76 -1.73
N GLY A 23 21.37 -38.53 -1.35
CA GLY A 23 21.81 -37.25 -0.77
C GLY A 23 21.64 -36.07 -1.73
N GLY A 24 21.99 -36.26 -3.02
CA GLY A 24 21.84 -35.25 -4.06
C GLY A 24 20.38 -34.91 -4.41
N ILE A 25 19.46 -35.88 -4.34
CA ILE A 25 18.03 -35.62 -4.55
C ILE A 25 17.41 -34.89 -3.34
N PHE A 26 17.82 -35.23 -2.11
CA PHE A 26 17.29 -34.58 -0.92
C PHE A 26 17.87 -33.16 -0.73
N LEU A 27 19.17 -32.99 -0.95
CA LEU A 27 19.84 -31.68 -0.96
C LEU A 27 19.39 -30.84 -2.15
N GLY A 28 19.20 -31.43 -3.33
CA GLY A 28 18.68 -30.75 -4.52
C GLY A 28 17.22 -30.31 -4.37
N ARG A 29 16.35 -31.14 -3.77
CA ARG A 29 14.98 -30.70 -3.41
C ARG A 29 15.02 -29.56 -2.41
N ARG A 30 15.84 -29.65 -1.36
CA ARG A 30 15.97 -28.58 -0.37
C ARG A 30 16.48 -27.29 -1.00
N GLN A 31 17.49 -27.37 -1.85
CA GLN A 31 18.04 -26.24 -2.61
C GLN A 31 17.03 -25.60 -3.56
N VAL A 32 16.22 -26.40 -4.28
CA VAL A 32 15.13 -25.87 -5.14
C VAL A 32 14.01 -25.24 -4.31
N THR A 33 13.72 -25.80 -3.13
CA THR A 33 12.69 -25.24 -2.23
C THR A 33 13.16 -23.91 -1.63
N ASP A 34 14.42 -23.84 -1.19
CA ASP A 34 15.04 -22.65 -0.66
C ASP A 34 15.18 -21.57 -1.75
N GLN A 35 15.58 -21.95 -2.97
CA GLN A 35 15.64 -21.04 -4.11
C GLN A 35 14.26 -20.51 -4.50
N ALA A 36 13.24 -21.37 -4.56
CA ALA A 36 11.87 -20.95 -4.85
C ALA A 36 11.31 -20.03 -3.76
N ALA A 37 11.63 -20.27 -2.49
CA ALA A 37 11.24 -19.41 -1.38
C ALA A 37 11.90 -18.03 -1.46
N VAL A 38 13.20 -17.98 -1.82
CA VAL A 38 13.93 -16.72 -2.03
C VAL A 38 13.37 -15.95 -3.23
N GLU A 39 13.14 -16.61 -4.37
CA GLU A 39 12.57 -15.99 -5.57
C GLU A 39 11.15 -15.44 -5.30
N HIS A 40 10.30 -16.22 -4.63
CA HIS A 40 8.97 -15.77 -4.23
C HIS A 40 9.03 -14.57 -3.27
N GLY A 41 9.96 -14.60 -2.31
CA GLY A 41 10.19 -13.49 -1.38
C GLY A 41 10.65 -12.20 -2.07
N GLN A 42 11.52 -12.30 -3.08
CA GLN A 42 11.95 -11.16 -3.88
C GLN A 42 10.80 -10.63 -4.75
N TRP A 43 10.01 -11.51 -5.35
CA TRP A 43 8.83 -11.14 -6.14
C TRP A 43 7.80 -10.38 -5.29
N LEU A 44 7.48 -10.89 -4.10
CA LEU A 44 6.55 -10.23 -3.17
C LEU A 44 7.07 -8.88 -2.69
N ARG A 45 8.38 -8.77 -2.46
CA ARG A 45 9.03 -7.49 -2.11
C ARG A 45 8.87 -6.46 -3.23
N GLY A 46 9.08 -6.86 -4.49
CA GLY A 46 8.86 -6.00 -5.65
C GLY A 46 7.42 -5.50 -5.73
N GLN A 47 6.45 -6.42 -5.62
CA GLN A 47 5.02 -6.07 -5.64
C GLN A 47 4.62 -5.10 -4.51
N ARG A 48 5.19 -5.27 -3.31
CA ARG A 48 4.98 -4.34 -2.19
C ARG A 48 5.53 -2.96 -2.47
N GLN A 49 6.77 -2.88 -2.98
CA GLN A 49 7.39 -1.60 -3.30
C GLN A 49 6.55 -0.82 -4.33
N GLU A 50 6.10 -1.49 -5.39
CA GLU A 50 5.22 -0.89 -6.40
C GLU A 50 3.91 -0.39 -5.79
N ALA A 51 3.26 -1.21 -4.95
CA ALA A 51 2.03 -0.84 -4.28
C ALA A 51 2.20 0.36 -3.32
N TYR A 52 3.30 0.41 -2.56
CA TYR A 52 3.56 1.50 -1.62
C TYR A 52 3.83 2.83 -2.33
N VAL A 53 4.59 2.79 -3.44
CA VAL A 53 4.82 3.98 -4.26
C VAL A 53 3.52 4.48 -4.87
N ALA A 54 2.73 3.58 -5.47
CA ALA A 54 1.44 3.93 -6.06
C ALA A 54 0.46 4.52 -5.02
N LEU A 55 0.43 3.99 -3.80
CA LEU A 55 -0.37 4.56 -2.72
C LEU A 55 0.11 5.95 -2.32
N LEU A 56 1.41 6.18 -2.14
CA LEU A 56 1.92 7.50 -1.78
C LEU A 56 1.60 8.55 -2.86
N GLU A 57 1.73 8.19 -4.14
CA GLU A 57 1.37 9.06 -5.25
C GLU A 57 -0.14 9.37 -5.30
N ALA A 58 -0.98 8.34 -5.14
CA ALA A 58 -2.43 8.50 -5.09
C ALA A 58 -2.85 9.37 -3.90
N TRP A 59 -2.23 9.16 -2.74
CA TRP A 59 -2.47 9.94 -1.52
C TRP A 59 -2.12 11.41 -1.74
N ASP A 60 -0.91 11.71 -2.20
CA ASP A 60 -0.44 13.09 -2.42
C ASP A 60 -1.31 13.81 -3.46
N THR A 61 -1.68 13.10 -4.53
CA THR A 61 -2.59 13.63 -5.55
C THR A 61 -3.98 13.87 -4.98
N GLY A 62 -4.49 12.95 -4.15
CA GLY A 62 -5.81 13.05 -3.54
C GLY A 62 -5.90 14.23 -2.57
N VAL A 63 -4.93 14.36 -1.66
CA VAL A 63 -4.83 15.48 -0.71
C VAL A 63 -4.75 16.79 -1.47
N LYS A 64 -3.87 16.89 -2.48
CA LYS A 64 -3.78 18.10 -3.30
C LYS A 64 -5.12 18.48 -3.94
N ARG A 65 -5.92 17.52 -4.40
CA ARG A 65 -7.24 17.79 -4.99
C ARG A 65 -8.28 18.23 -3.96
N PHE A 66 -8.17 17.77 -2.71
CA PHE A 66 -8.96 18.33 -1.61
C PHE A 66 -8.53 19.78 -1.31
N ASP A 67 -7.23 20.05 -1.27
CA ASP A 67 -6.68 21.39 -1.01
C ASP A 67 -7.10 22.38 -2.10
N GLU A 68 -6.89 22.03 -3.38
CA GLU A 68 -7.33 22.83 -4.52
C GLU A 68 -8.84 23.13 -4.45
N ARG A 69 -9.66 22.25 -3.86
CA ARG A 69 -11.10 22.50 -3.72
C ARG A 69 -11.40 23.53 -2.63
N VAL A 70 -10.74 23.41 -1.49
CA VAL A 70 -10.93 24.32 -0.35
C VAL A 70 -10.30 25.69 -0.63
N GLU A 71 -9.18 25.75 -1.33
CA GLU A 71 -8.52 27.01 -1.69
C GLU A 71 -9.33 27.82 -2.71
N ASN A 72 -10.04 27.17 -3.63
CA ASN A 72 -10.91 27.81 -4.62
C ASN A 72 -12.32 28.12 -4.08
N TRP A 73 -12.46 28.37 -2.78
CA TRP A 73 -13.77 28.55 -2.16
C TRP A 73 -14.49 29.83 -2.59
N GLU A 74 -13.75 30.91 -2.85
CA GLU A 74 -14.32 32.20 -3.29
C GLU A 74 -15.06 32.05 -4.62
N ASP A 75 -14.47 31.33 -5.57
CA ASP A 75 -15.09 31.04 -6.87
C ASP A 75 -16.37 30.20 -6.72
N GLU A 76 -16.38 29.27 -5.76
CA GLU A 76 -17.55 28.45 -5.46
C GLU A 76 -18.67 29.27 -4.84
N HIS A 77 -18.36 30.18 -3.91
CA HIS A 77 -19.33 31.11 -3.32
C HIS A 77 -19.91 32.03 -4.38
N TYR A 78 -19.05 32.64 -5.19
CA TYR A 78 -19.49 33.48 -6.29
C TYR A 78 -20.41 32.72 -7.25
N ALA A 79 -20.06 31.48 -7.60
CA ALA A 79 -20.89 30.63 -8.45
C ALA A 79 -22.25 30.32 -7.81
N ALA A 80 -22.28 30.00 -6.50
CA ALA A 80 -23.51 29.70 -5.77
C ALA A 80 -24.44 30.92 -5.65
N GLU A 81 -23.89 32.10 -5.36
CA GLU A 81 -24.66 33.36 -5.23
C GLU A 81 -25.26 33.83 -6.56
N ASN A 82 -24.60 33.53 -7.68
CA ASN A 82 -25.00 33.98 -9.01
C ASN A 82 -25.72 32.89 -9.83
N PHE A 83 -26.02 31.75 -9.24
CA PHE A 83 -26.69 30.64 -9.92
C PHE A 83 -28.19 30.91 -10.11
N GLU A 84 -28.75 30.54 -11.27
CA GLU A 84 -30.19 30.58 -11.49
C GLU A 84 -30.86 29.41 -10.76
N GLY A 85 -31.37 29.66 -9.56
CA GLY A 85 -32.03 28.66 -8.72
C GLY A 85 -31.37 28.54 -7.34
N ASN A 86 -31.27 27.32 -6.82
CA ASN A 86 -30.64 27.06 -5.52
C ASN A 86 -29.15 26.73 -5.69
N GLY A 87 -28.32 27.76 -5.92
CA GLY A 87 -26.89 27.58 -6.17
C GLY A 87 -26.12 26.93 -5.02
N TRP A 88 -26.56 27.15 -3.78
CA TRP A 88 -25.97 26.54 -2.59
C TRP A 88 -26.18 25.02 -2.54
N GLU A 89 -27.38 24.54 -2.87
CA GLU A 89 -27.66 23.11 -2.96
C GLU A 89 -26.86 22.44 -4.11
N GLU A 90 -26.73 23.11 -5.25
CA GLU A 90 -25.91 22.60 -6.36
C GLU A 90 -24.42 22.56 -6.02
N SER A 91 -23.93 23.57 -5.27
CA SER A 91 -22.58 23.56 -4.71
C SER A 91 -22.36 22.38 -3.76
N GLU A 92 -23.30 22.14 -2.83
CA GLU A 92 -23.25 20.99 -1.92
C GLU A 92 -23.11 19.68 -2.70
N LYS A 93 -24.01 19.42 -3.66
CA LYS A 93 -23.97 18.21 -4.49
C LYS A 93 -22.63 18.05 -5.21
N SER A 94 -22.11 19.14 -5.79
CA SER A 94 -20.81 19.15 -6.47
C SER A 94 -19.66 18.80 -5.52
N ILE A 95 -19.63 19.40 -4.33
CA ILE A 95 -18.62 19.12 -3.31
C ILE A 95 -18.71 17.65 -2.88
N TYR A 96 -19.91 17.14 -2.57
CA TYR A 96 -20.10 15.75 -2.16
C TYR A 96 -19.65 14.75 -3.24
N HIS A 97 -20.03 14.99 -4.49
CA HIS A 97 -19.67 14.12 -5.61
C HIS A 97 -18.16 14.08 -5.84
N ARG A 98 -17.51 15.25 -5.95
CA ARG A 98 -16.07 15.34 -6.22
C ARG A 98 -15.23 14.76 -5.08
N THR A 99 -15.57 15.09 -3.84
CA THR A 99 -14.87 14.54 -2.66
C THR A 99 -15.01 13.02 -2.56
N HIS A 100 -16.13 12.45 -3.06
CA HIS A 100 -16.29 11.01 -3.14
C HIS A 100 -15.36 10.38 -4.19
N GLU A 101 -15.29 10.94 -5.40
CA GLU A 101 -14.42 10.44 -6.47
C GLU A 101 -12.92 10.49 -6.09
N ILE A 102 -12.51 11.57 -5.43
CA ILE A 102 -11.14 11.72 -4.91
C ILE A 102 -10.86 10.62 -3.88
N ALA A 103 -11.74 10.48 -2.88
CA ALA A 103 -11.57 9.48 -1.83
C ALA A 103 -11.55 8.05 -2.38
N GLU A 104 -12.42 7.72 -3.33
CA GLU A 104 -12.49 6.39 -3.94
C GLU A 104 -11.17 6.02 -4.64
N THR A 105 -10.55 6.97 -5.34
CA THR A 105 -9.26 6.76 -6.01
C THR A 105 -8.16 6.41 -5.01
N VAL A 106 -8.08 7.15 -3.90
CA VAL A 106 -7.11 6.88 -2.83
C VAL A 106 -7.41 5.56 -2.13
N GLN A 107 -8.68 5.27 -1.85
CA GLN A 107 -9.13 4.06 -1.17
C GLN A 107 -8.71 2.79 -1.93
N ARG A 108 -8.86 2.75 -3.26
CA ARG A 108 -8.43 1.61 -4.07
C ARG A 108 -6.92 1.35 -3.96
N ALA A 109 -6.11 2.40 -3.81
CA ALA A 109 -4.67 2.26 -3.61
C ALA A 109 -4.35 1.73 -2.19
N ILE A 110 -5.13 2.14 -1.19
CA ILE A 110 -5.03 1.62 0.19
C ILE A 110 -5.33 0.11 0.22
N GLU A 111 -6.45 -0.31 -0.37
CA GLU A 111 -6.86 -1.72 -0.43
C GLU A 111 -5.79 -2.62 -1.06
N ARG A 112 -5.11 -2.13 -2.12
CA ARG A 112 -4.01 -2.87 -2.75
C ARG A 112 -2.84 -3.10 -1.79
N VAL A 113 -2.57 -2.13 -0.91
CA VAL A 113 -1.51 -2.25 0.10
C VAL A 113 -1.91 -3.18 1.22
N GLU A 114 -3.17 -3.15 1.67
CA GLU A 114 -3.72 -4.06 2.69
C GLU A 114 -3.59 -5.53 2.27
N LEU A 115 -3.82 -5.82 0.98
CA LEU A 115 -3.69 -7.18 0.43
C LEU A 115 -2.25 -7.72 0.44
N LEU A 116 -1.24 -6.85 0.34
CA LEU A 116 0.16 -7.24 0.13
C LEU A 116 1.04 -7.00 1.35
N GLY A 117 0.66 -6.07 2.23
CA GLY A 117 1.46 -5.58 3.33
C GLY A 117 1.59 -6.56 4.49
N PRO A 118 2.70 -6.51 5.25
CA PRO A 118 2.71 -7.11 6.58
C PRO A 118 1.81 -6.31 7.53
N LYS A 119 1.50 -6.90 8.69
CA LYS A 119 0.63 -6.30 9.72
C LYS A 119 0.98 -4.84 10.09
N SER A 120 2.26 -4.49 10.16
CA SER A 120 2.67 -3.12 10.51
C SER A 120 2.28 -2.08 9.45
N VAL A 121 2.22 -2.49 8.17
CA VAL A 121 1.80 -1.63 7.06
C VAL A 121 0.27 -1.58 6.98
N ASP A 122 -0.40 -2.71 7.26
CA ASP A 122 -1.87 -2.79 7.40
C ASP A 122 -2.39 -1.88 8.54
N ASP A 123 -1.79 -1.96 9.72
CA ASP A 123 -2.14 -1.05 10.84
C ASP A 123 -1.84 0.44 10.50
N ALA A 124 -0.94 0.70 9.55
CA ALA A 124 -0.67 2.06 9.06
C ALA A 124 -1.64 2.50 7.94
N SER A 125 -2.13 1.57 7.11
CA SER A 125 -3.13 1.86 6.08
C SER A 125 -4.51 2.13 6.67
N VAL A 126 -4.89 1.46 7.76
CA VAL A 126 -6.11 1.80 8.53
C VAL A 126 -6.10 3.27 8.95
N ARG A 127 -4.94 3.77 9.43
CA ARG A 127 -4.80 5.19 9.81
C ARG A 127 -4.87 6.14 8.62
N LEU A 128 -4.46 5.71 7.43
CA LEU A 128 -4.68 6.47 6.19
C LEU A 128 -6.17 6.53 5.86
N THR A 129 -6.88 5.41 5.94
CA THR A 129 -8.34 5.35 5.72
C THR A 129 -9.09 6.28 6.67
N ASP A 130 -8.77 6.23 7.96
CA ASP A 130 -9.38 7.11 8.98
C ASP A 130 -9.08 8.59 8.69
N ALA A 131 -7.85 8.93 8.34
CA ALA A 131 -7.46 10.29 8.02
C ALA A 131 -8.11 10.80 6.72
N LEU A 132 -8.23 9.96 5.70
CA LEU A 132 -8.94 10.28 4.46
C LEU A 132 -10.43 10.53 4.71
N GLY A 133 -11.04 9.71 5.56
CA GLY A 133 -12.41 9.90 6.03
C GLY A 133 -12.58 11.26 6.72
N ALA A 134 -11.70 11.58 7.68
CA ALA A 134 -11.72 12.85 8.38
C ALA A 134 -11.53 14.05 7.44
N LEU A 135 -10.61 13.97 6.46
CA LEU A 135 -10.38 15.03 5.48
C LEU A 135 -11.61 15.24 4.59
N LYS A 136 -12.17 14.16 4.07
CA LYS A 136 -13.40 14.20 3.25
C LYS A 136 -14.57 14.82 4.03
N ASP A 137 -14.76 14.42 5.29
CA ASP A 137 -15.84 14.93 6.13
C ASP A 137 -15.62 16.40 6.50
N ALA A 138 -14.36 16.81 6.73
CA ALA A 138 -14.02 18.21 6.98
C ALA A 138 -14.27 19.11 5.76
N VAL A 139 -13.93 18.66 4.55
CA VAL A 139 -14.22 19.41 3.31
C VAL A 139 -15.73 19.52 3.06
N ARG A 140 -16.52 18.53 3.50
CA ARG A 140 -17.98 18.54 3.41
C ARG A 140 -18.64 19.32 4.54
N SER A 141 -17.92 19.62 5.61
CA SER A 141 -18.45 20.38 6.74
C SER A 141 -18.91 21.75 6.24
N LYS A 142 -20.19 22.06 6.48
CA LYS A 142 -20.87 23.29 6.05
C LYS A 142 -20.98 23.48 4.54
N ALA A 143 -20.69 22.46 3.72
CA ALA A 143 -20.85 22.54 2.28
C ALA A 143 -22.28 22.97 1.91
N GLY A 144 -22.40 23.81 0.88
CA GLY A 144 -23.69 24.39 0.50
C GLY A 144 -24.19 25.50 1.43
N GLY A 145 -23.31 26.16 2.17
CA GLY A 145 -23.67 27.35 2.95
C GLY A 145 -22.58 28.41 2.92
N GLU A 146 -22.94 29.64 3.29
CA GLU A 146 -22.05 30.82 3.33
C GLU A 146 -20.87 30.65 4.29
N GLU A 147 -20.97 29.74 5.26
CA GLU A 147 -19.90 29.45 6.22
C GLU A 147 -18.89 28.40 5.72
N TRP A 148 -19.05 27.89 4.48
CA TRP A 148 -18.08 27.00 3.87
C TRP A 148 -16.82 27.79 3.44
N PRO A 149 -15.62 27.20 3.51
CA PRO A 149 -15.28 25.95 4.16
C PRO A 149 -15.12 26.11 5.68
N ASP A 150 -15.35 25.02 6.43
CA ASP A 150 -15.02 24.96 7.85
C ASP A 150 -13.50 24.85 8.04
N TRP A 151 -12.82 26.00 8.09
CA TRP A 151 -11.37 26.10 8.23
C TRP A 151 -10.81 25.41 9.48
N THR A 152 -11.60 25.32 10.55
CA THR A 152 -11.16 24.68 11.80
C THR A 152 -11.14 23.17 11.61
N ALA A 153 -12.27 22.59 11.16
CA ALA A 153 -12.35 21.16 10.87
C ALA A 153 -11.33 20.73 9.81
N TYR A 154 -11.16 21.54 8.77
CA TYR A 154 -10.22 21.26 7.69
C TYR A 154 -8.76 21.25 8.18
N ARG A 155 -8.33 22.24 8.95
CA ARG A 155 -6.96 22.27 9.51
C ARG A 155 -6.67 21.05 10.38
N GLU A 156 -7.59 20.69 11.27
CA GLU A 156 -7.44 19.51 12.14
C GLU A 156 -7.35 18.21 11.32
N ALA A 157 -8.12 18.10 10.23
CA ALA A 157 -8.07 16.95 9.35
C ALA A 157 -6.77 16.89 8.53
N THR A 158 -6.24 18.03 8.08
CA THR A 158 -4.95 18.10 7.38
C THR A 158 -3.80 17.66 8.30
N GLU A 159 -3.80 18.05 9.58
CA GLU A 159 -2.80 17.59 10.55
C GLU A 159 -2.83 16.05 10.74
N LYS A 160 -4.03 15.46 10.80
CA LYS A 160 -4.22 13.99 10.86
C LYS A 160 -3.73 13.31 9.58
N THR A 161 -4.04 13.88 8.42
CA THR A 161 -3.61 13.40 7.09
C THR A 161 -2.08 13.35 7.01
N ASP A 162 -1.41 14.40 7.44
CA ASP A 162 0.04 14.50 7.53
C ASP A 162 0.67 13.46 8.46
N ALA A 163 0.08 13.29 9.66
CA ALA A 163 0.53 12.32 10.63
C ALA A 163 0.39 10.88 10.10
N ALA A 164 -0.75 10.56 9.49
CA ALA A 164 -1.02 9.24 8.91
C ALA A 164 -0.04 8.92 7.77
N ARG A 165 0.18 9.88 6.85
CA ARG A 165 1.14 9.74 5.75
C ARG A 165 2.56 9.44 6.25
N ARG A 166 3.04 10.20 7.25
CA ARG A 166 4.37 9.96 7.85
C ARG A 166 4.45 8.59 8.50
N GLY A 167 3.41 8.18 9.22
CA GLY A 167 3.32 6.86 9.84
C GLY A 167 3.41 5.72 8.83
N PHE A 168 2.66 5.84 7.72
CA PHE A 168 2.69 4.89 6.62
C PHE A 168 4.08 4.79 5.97
N LEU A 169 4.72 5.93 5.68
CA LEU A 169 6.05 5.95 5.09
C LEU A 169 7.09 5.28 6.01
N MET A 170 7.00 5.52 7.32
CA MET A 170 7.88 4.87 8.30
C MET A 170 7.71 3.34 8.30
N ALA A 171 6.47 2.85 8.38
CA ALA A 171 6.16 1.42 8.37
C ALA A 171 6.61 0.74 7.07
N SER A 172 6.39 1.40 5.93
CA SER A 172 6.84 0.94 4.62
C SER A 172 8.36 0.84 4.54
N ARG A 173 9.07 1.87 5.04
CA ARG A 173 10.54 1.92 5.05
C ARG A 173 11.13 0.80 5.91
N GLU A 174 10.54 0.55 7.08
CA GLU A 174 10.99 -0.54 7.97
C GLU A 174 10.82 -1.90 7.30
N THR A 175 9.66 -2.14 6.70
CA THR A 175 9.36 -3.39 5.97
C THR A 175 10.34 -3.63 4.82
N MET A 176 10.69 -2.60 4.05
CA MET A 176 11.61 -2.72 2.92
C MET A 176 13.07 -2.90 3.33
N ARG A 177 13.46 -2.45 4.53
CA ARG A 177 14.84 -2.59 5.04
C ARG A 177 15.10 -3.94 5.69
N ALA A 178 14.08 -4.67 6.12
CA ALA A 178 14.24 -6.00 6.68
C ALA A 178 14.86 -6.95 5.64
N ALA A 179 15.97 -7.61 5.97
CA ALA A 179 16.56 -8.62 5.11
C ALA A 179 15.60 -9.81 4.92
N PRO A 180 15.57 -10.47 3.74
CA PRO A 180 14.85 -11.72 3.59
C PRO A 180 15.41 -12.72 4.60
N ARG A 181 14.54 -13.36 5.39
CA ARG A 181 14.97 -14.48 6.23
C ARG A 181 15.00 -15.75 5.36
N PRO A 182 16.07 -16.55 5.41
CA PRO A 182 16.13 -17.85 4.75
C PRO A 182 15.15 -18.84 5.39
#